data_AF-A0A564FUR9-F1
#
_entry.id   AF-A0A564FUR9-F1
#
_cell.length_a   1.000
_cell.length_b   1.000
_cell.length_c   1.000
_cell.angle_alpha   90.00
_cell.angle_beta   90.00
_cell.angle_gamma   90.00
#
_symmetry.space_group_name_H-M   'P 1'
#
loop_
_entity.id
_entity.type
_entity.pdbx_description
1 polymer ?
#
loop_
_entity_poly.entity_id
_entity_poly.type
_entity_poly.pdbx_seq_one_letter_code
_entity_poly.pdbx_strand_id
1 'polypeptide(L)'
;MSRSYFHLHLVSDSTGETLINVGRAAAAQYEGISAIEHVYPLVRSGPQLERVISEIKAAPGLVLYTLVGGDLGERLETACRETGSPCLSVLQPVHALLQSYLGAQTTARPGAQHMLNAEYFKRIDAMNFTLAHDDGNLPDDLEEADVILLGVSRTSKTPTSIYLANRGLKTTNLPLVPGVPLPPALEATRRPLIVGLFASPERIVQIRQNRLLSLNADESTLYVDREAVADEITASRRLFTRNRWPTIDVTRRSIEETAAAILDLYRDHRLKFIAV
;
A
#
# COMPACT_ATOMS: atom_id res chain seq x y z
N MET A 1 -19.56 -12.29 22.58
CA MET A 1 -19.61 -10.83 22.86
C MET A 1 -20.51 -10.18 21.82
N SER A 2 -21.51 -9.42 22.23
CA SER A 2 -22.37 -8.67 21.30
C SER A 2 -21.57 -7.56 20.65
N ARG A 3 -21.47 -7.53 19.31
CA ARG A 3 -20.90 -6.39 18.59
C ARG A 3 -21.82 -5.18 18.75
N SER A 4 -21.26 -4.05 19.17
CA SER A 4 -21.95 -2.76 19.14
C SER A 4 -21.66 -2.06 17.81
N TYR A 5 -22.66 -1.38 17.25
CA TYR A 5 -22.54 -0.71 15.96
C TYR A 5 -22.79 0.79 16.11
N PHE A 6 -22.09 1.60 15.31
CA PHE A 6 -22.34 3.04 15.20
C PHE A 6 -22.20 3.50 13.74
N HIS A 7 -22.89 4.57 13.38
CA HIS A 7 -22.79 5.17 12.05
C HIS A 7 -21.54 6.07 11.96
N LEU A 8 -20.75 5.90 10.91
CA LEU A 8 -19.58 6.72 10.61
C LEU A 8 -19.73 7.30 9.20
N HIS A 9 -19.98 8.59 9.11
CA HIS A 9 -20.12 9.33 7.86
C HIS A 9 -18.80 9.97 7.47
N LEU A 10 -18.34 9.71 6.25
CA LEU A 10 -17.05 10.15 5.71
C LEU A 10 -17.31 11.10 4.54
N VAL A 11 -17.24 12.41 4.77
CA VAL A 11 -17.63 13.46 3.81
C VAL A 11 -16.41 14.15 3.20
N SER A 12 -16.18 13.96 1.91
CA SER A 12 -14.97 14.45 1.23
C SER A 12 -15.31 15.18 -0.06
N ASP A 13 -14.60 16.28 -0.31
CA ASP A 13 -14.62 17.02 -1.59
C ASP A 13 -13.79 16.32 -2.70
N SER A 14 -13.10 15.24 -2.32
CA SER A 14 -12.29 14.38 -3.17
C SER A 14 -12.72 12.91 -3.04
N THR A 15 -11.80 11.95 -3.17
CA THR A 15 -12.10 10.50 -3.16
C THR A 15 -12.57 9.94 -1.82
N GLY A 16 -12.25 10.58 -0.70
CA GLY A 16 -12.59 10.09 0.65
C GLY A 16 -11.62 9.07 1.24
N GLU A 17 -10.58 8.67 0.50
CA GLU A 17 -9.61 7.66 0.97
C GLU A 17 -8.88 8.07 2.26
N THR A 18 -8.55 9.35 2.42
CA THR A 18 -7.96 9.86 3.66
C THR A 18 -8.87 9.60 4.86
N LEU A 19 -10.17 9.84 4.70
CA LEU A 19 -11.17 9.63 5.75
C LEU A 19 -11.35 8.15 6.07
N ILE A 20 -11.36 7.29 5.05
CA ILE A 20 -11.45 5.83 5.22
C ILE A 20 -10.24 5.32 6.00
N ASN A 21 -9.02 5.73 5.60
CA ASN A 21 -7.80 5.28 6.26
C ASN A 21 -7.73 5.75 7.72
N VAL A 22 -8.05 7.02 7.99
CA VAL A 22 -8.08 7.56 9.35
C VAL A 22 -9.18 6.89 10.19
N GLY A 23 -10.39 6.76 9.64
CA GLY A 23 -11.53 6.14 10.32
C GLY A 23 -11.25 4.69 10.70
N ARG A 24 -10.71 3.89 9.77
CA ARG A 24 -10.35 2.49 10.03
C ARG A 24 -9.20 2.35 11.02
N ALA A 25 -8.16 3.16 10.89
CA ALA A 25 -7.03 3.14 11.83
C ALA A 25 -7.47 3.47 13.26
N ALA A 26 -8.36 4.47 13.43
CA ALA A 26 -8.92 4.83 14.72
C ALA A 26 -9.86 3.75 15.26
N ALA A 27 -10.77 3.22 14.42
CA ALA A 27 -11.73 2.19 14.82
C ALA A 27 -11.06 0.86 15.23
N ALA A 28 -9.92 0.52 14.63
CA ALA A 28 -9.16 -0.68 14.96
C ALA A 28 -8.67 -0.74 16.41
N GLN A 29 -8.65 0.39 17.14
CA GLN A 29 -8.28 0.46 18.55
C GLN A 29 -9.40 0.03 19.51
N TYR A 30 -10.62 -0.21 19.02
CA TYR A 30 -11.80 -0.50 19.84
C TYR A 30 -12.32 -1.92 19.59
N GLU A 31 -12.03 -2.84 20.51
CA GLU A 31 -12.54 -4.21 20.44
C GLU A 31 -14.06 -4.29 20.63
N GLY A 32 -14.73 -5.14 19.85
CA GLY A 32 -16.17 -5.39 19.98
C GLY A 32 -17.08 -4.27 19.43
N ILE A 33 -16.50 -3.21 18.87
CA ILE A 33 -17.24 -2.11 18.21
C ILE A 33 -17.01 -2.20 16.70
N SER A 34 -18.03 -1.91 15.89
CA SER A 34 -17.92 -1.91 14.43
C SER A 34 -18.63 -0.71 13.82
N ALA A 35 -17.93 0.02 12.96
CA ALA A 35 -18.48 1.16 12.25
C ALA A 35 -19.33 0.70 11.05
N ILE A 36 -20.49 1.30 10.87
CA ILE A 36 -21.25 1.27 9.62
C ILE A 36 -20.77 2.47 8.81
N GLU A 37 -19.88 2.24 7.85
CA GLU A 37 -19.25 3.29 7.02
C GLU A 37 -20.23 3.81 5.95
N HIS A 38 -20.44 5.13 5.93
CA HIS A 38 -21.16 5.86 4.87
C HIS A 38 -20.18 6.80 4.18
N VAL A 39 -19.85 6.55 2.92
CA VAL A 39 -18.82 7.30 2.20
C VAL A 39 -19.45 8.24 1.19
N TYR A 40 -19.13 9.53 1.31
CA TYR A 40 -19.63 10.61 0.47
C TYR A 40 -18.47 11.30 -0.26
N PRO A 41 -18.03 10.75 -1.41
CA PRO A 41 -16.97 11.35 -2.18
C PRO A 41 -17.48 12.51 -3.05
N LEU A 42 -16.56 13.37 -3.49
CA LEU A 42 -16.78 14.44 -4.46
C LEU A 42 -17.89 15.45 -4.07
N VAL A 43 -18.07 15.71 -2.78
CA VAL A 43 -19.00 16.71 -2.26
C VAL A 43 -18.39 18.10 -2.44
N ARG A 44 -18.74 18.75 -3.55
CA ARG A 44 -18.14 20.02 -4.01
C ARG A 44 -19.15 21.15 -4.18
N SER A 45 -20.42 20.91 -3.84
CA SER A 45 -21.49 21.87 -4.05
C SER A 45 -22.55 21.75 -2.94
N GLY A 46 -23.26 22.84 -2.69
CA GLY A 46 -24.37 22.87 -1.73
C GLY A 46 -25.42 21.77 -1.98
N PRO A 47 -25.92 21.56 -3.22
CA PRO A 47 -26.89 20.50 -3.49
C PRO A 47 -26.39 19.08 -3.19
N GLN A 48 -25.10 18.81 -3.38
CA GLN A 48 -24.51 17.53 -2.97
C GLN A 48 -24.47 17.42 -1.45
N LEU A 49 -24.06 18.48 -0.76
CA LEU A 49 -23.99 18.52 0.70
C LEU A 49 -25.38 18.32 1.34
N GLU A 50 -26.44 18.91 0.79
CA GLU A 50 -27.80 18.74 1.32
C GLU A 50 -28.29 17.28 1.28
N ARG A 51 -27.88 16.52 0.26
CA ARG A 51 -28.18 15.07 0.21
C ARG A 51 -27.46 14.33 1.33
N VAL A 52 -26.19 14.64 1.55
CA VAL A 52 -25.39 14.06 2.65
C VAL A 52 -26.00 14.40 4.01
N ILE A 53 -26.39 15.66 4.22
CA ILE A 53 -27.05 16.10 5.46
C ILE A 53 -28.35 15.34 5.69
N SER A 54 -29.13 15.09 4.64
CA SER A 54 -30.38 14.32 4.74
C SER A 54 -30.13 12.89 5.19
N GLU A 55 -29.06 12.25 4.71
CA GLU A 55 -28.66 10.91 5.14
C GLU A 55 -28.14 10.87 6.58
N ILE A 56 -27.33 11.86 6.99
CA ILE A 56 -26.89 11.98 8.39
C ILE A 56 -28.10 12.17 9.32
N LYS A 57 -29.11 12.96 8.90
CA LYS A 57 -30.37 13.13 9.65
C LYS A 57 -31.14 11.81 9.78
N ALA A 58 -31.15 10.99 8.73
CA ALA A 58 -31.84 9.71 8.74
C ALA A 58 -31.14 8.64 9.59
N ALA A 59 -29.81 8.71 9.69
CA ALA A 59 -29.00 7.78 10.47
C ALA A 59 -27.88 8.51 11.23
N PRO A 60 -28.18 9.19 12.35
CA PRO A 60 -27.19 10.00 13.07
C PRO A 60 -25.97 9.21 13.54
N GLY A 61 -24.80 9.85 13.50
CA GLY A 61 -23.53 9.19 13.77
C GLY A 61 -22.34 10.14 13.85
N LEU A 62 -21.13 9.58 13.92
CA LEU A 62 -19.89 10.36 13.85
C LEU A 62 -19.66 10.83 12.41
N VAL A 63 -19.25 12.08 12.23
CA VAL A 63 -18.98 12.67 10.92
C VAL A 63 -17.52 13.10 10.84
N LEU A 64 -16.74 12.46 9.97
CA LEU A 64 -15.39 12.88 9.62
C LEU A 64 -15.42 13.53 8.24
N TYR A 65 -14.74 14.65 8.07
CA TYR A 65 -14.76 15.35 6.78
C TYR A 65 -13.42 15.98 6.36
N THR A 66 -13.27 16.20 5.05
CA THR A 66 -12.11 16.89 4.42
C THR A 66 -12.51 17.98 3.43
N LEU A 67 -13.72 18.54 3.57
CA LEU A 67 -14.23 19.62 2.72
C LEU A 67 -13.31 20.84 2.74
N VAL A 68 -12.74 21.18 1.58
CA VAL A 68 -11.93 22.39 1.40
C VAL A 68 -12.84 23.54 0.96
N GLY A 69 -12.97 24.56 1.82
CA GLY A 69 -13.83 25.73 1.58
C GLY A 69 -14.76 25.97 2.77
N GLY A 70 -14.64 27.14 3.40
CA GLY A 70 -15.33 27.46 4.67
C GLY A 70 -16.83 27.23 4.63
N ASP A 71 -17.52 27.66 3.55
CA ASP A 71 -18.98 27.58 3.45
C ASP A 71 -19.54 26.15 3.58
N LEU A 72 -18.98 25.18 2.84
CA LEU A 72 -19.48 23.80 2.89
C LEU A 72 -19.17 23.12 4.23
N GLY A 73 -17.98 23.39 4.80
CA GLY A 73 -17.60 22.89 6.12
C GLY A 73 -18.52 23.44 7.21
N GLU A 74 -18.72 24.75 7.26
CA GLU A 74 -19.58 25.43 8.25
C GLU A 74 -21.04 24.95 8.17
N ARG A 75 -21.57 24.76 6.95
CA ARG A 75 -22.91 24.21 6.75
C ARG A 75 -23.03 22.77 7.25
N LEU A 76 -22.03 21.93 6.97
CA LEU A 76 -21.99 20.56 7.49
C LEU A 76 -21.96 20.56 9.02
N GLU A 77 -21.08 21.35 9.63
CA GLU A 77 -20.96 21.45 11.09
C GLU A 77 -22.24 21.95 11.75
N THR A 78 -22.94 22.91 11.11
CA THR A 78 -24.24 23.41 11.58
C THR A 78 -25.28 22.30 11.59
N ALA A 79 -25.41 21.54 10.49
CA ALA A 79 -26.34 20.42 10.41
C ALA A 79 -25.98 19.28 11.37
N CYS A 80 -24.69 19.03 11.60
CA CYS A 80 -24.22 18.05 12.59
C CYS A 80 -24.63 18.47 14.01
N ARG A 81 -24.50 19.76 14.34
CA ARG A 81 -24.94 20.31 15.63
C ARG A 81 -26.44 20.17 15.85
N GLU A 82 -27.25 20.43 14.82
CA GLU A 82 -28.71 20.27 14.87
C GLU A 82 -29.16 18.82 15.12
N THR A 83 -28.37 17.85 14.63
CA THR A 83 -28.68 16.41 14.75
C THR A 83 -28.03 15.75 15.96
N GLY A 84 -27.20 16.48 16.72
CA GLY A 84 -26.38 15.91 17.79
C GLY A 84 -25.27 14.98 17.29
N SER A 85 -24.96 15.02 15.99
CA SER A 85 -23.90 14.22 15.36
C SER A 85 -22.54 14.89 15.63
N PRO A 86 -21.60 14.24 16.35
CA PRO A 86 -20.27 14.81 16.51
C PRO A 86 -19.54 14.85 15.16
N CYS A 87 -18.92 15.99 14.85
CA CYS A 87 -18.22 16.19 13.59
C CYS A 87 -16.78 16.68 13.78
N LEU A 88 -15.88 16.29 12.89
CA LEU A 88 -14.48 16.67 12.93
C LEU A 88 -13.87 16.80 11.52
N SER A 89 -13.22 17.94 11.26
CA SER A 89 -12.32 18.07 10.10
C SER A 89 -11.01 17.34 10.37
N VAL A 90 -10.69 16.34 9.55
CA VAL A 90 -9.48 15.53 9.73
C VAL A 90 -8.21 16.29 9.36
N LEU A 91 -8.28 17.21 8.39
CA LEU A 91 -7.12 17.94 7.87
C LEU A 91 -6.94 19.33 8.46
N GLN A 92 -7.98 19.93 9.07
CA GLN A 92 -7.88 21.29 9.63
C GLN A 92 -6.75 21.44 10.67
N PRO A 93 -6.54 20.50 11.63
CA PRO A 93 -5.43 20.61 12.57
C PRO A 93 -4.05 20.55 11.89
N VAL A 94 -3.91 19.73 10.84
CA VAL A 94 -2.67 19.58 10.08
C VAL A 94 -2.39 20.86 9.28
N HIS A 95 -3.41 21.44 8.64
CA HIS A 95 -3.29 22.71 7.94
C HIS A 95 -2.90 23.85 8.89
N ALA A 96 -3.53 23.95 10.06
CA ALA A 96 -3.20 24.97 11.05
C ALA A 96 -1.73 24.87 11.51
N LEU A 97 -1.23 23.64 11.73
CA LEU A 97 0.16 23.40 12.08
C LEU A 97 1.11 23.84 10.94
N LEU A 98 0.85 23.41 9.71
CA LEU A 98 1.66 23.79 8.55
C LEU A 98 1.67 25.29 8.32
N GLN A 99 0.52 25.97 8.45
CA GLN A 99 0.41 27.42 8.31
C GLN A 99 1.22 28.15 9.39
N SER A 100 1.13 27.69 10.64
CA SER A 100 1.90 28.28 11.75
C SER A 100 3.42 28.13 11.56
N TYR A 101 3.86 27.02 10.96
CA TYR A 101 5.29 26.73 10.74
C TYR A 101 5.85 27.40 9.49
N LEU A 102 5.10 27.40 8.38
CA LEU A 102 5.56 27.90 7.08
C LEU A 102 5.32 29.40 6.89
N GLY A 103 4.46 30.03 7.71
CA GLY A 103 4.07 31.43 7.56
C GLY A 103 3.33 31.75 6.25
N ALA A 104 2.97 30.72 5.47
CA ALA A 104 2.30 30.83 4.19
C ALA A 104 0.79 30.66 4.35
N GLN A 105 0.02 31.49 3.65
CA GLN A 105 -1.43 31.31 3.59
C GLN A 105 -1.80 30.08 2.77
N THR A 106 -2.70 29.26 3.29
CA THR A 106 -3.22 28.08 2.61
C THR A 106 -4.09 28.50 1.43
N THR A 107 -3.81 28.00 0.23
CA THR A 107 -4.73 28.14 -0.91
C THR A 107 -5.71 26.97 -0.89
N ALA A 108 -6.96 27.24 -0.51
CA ALA A 108 -8.03 26.25 -0.52
C ALA A 108 -8.33 25.81 -1.97
N ARG A 109 -7.85 24.63 -2.36
CA ARG A 109 -8.11 24.02 -3.67
C ARG A 109 -8.65 22.60 -3.47
N PRO A 110 -9.96 22.37 -3.66
CA PRO A 110 -10.55 21.04 -3.59
C PRO A 110 -9.83 20.06 -4.51
N GLY A 111 -9.39 18.92 -3.97
CA GLY A 111 -8.73 17.86 -4.74
C GLY A 111 -7.34 18.21 -5.29
N ALA A 112 -6.65 19.23 -4.77
CA ALA A 112 -5.30 19.60 -5.22
C ALA A 112 -4.28 18.45 -5.16
N GLN A 113 -4.45 17.52 -4.22
CA GLN A 113 -3.63 16.32 -4.09
C GLN A 113 -3.77 15.33 -5.26
N HIS A 114 -4.79 15.48 -6.11
CA HIS A 114 -5.08 14.60 -7.26
C HIS A 114 -4.83 15.28 -8.61
N MET A 115 -4.10 16.40 -8.67
CA MET A 115 -3.67 16.95 -9.95
C MET A 115 -2.71 15.99 -10.65
N LEU A 116 -2.93 15.75 -11.95
CA LEU A 116 -2.02 14.99 -12.81
C LEU A 116 -0.68 15.73 -12.90
N ASN A 117 0.27 15.32 -12.05
CA ASN A 117 1.60 15.92 -11.93
C ASN A 117 2.67 14.93 -12.41
N ALA A 118 3.94 15.35 -12.42
CA ALA A 118 5.05 14.48 -12.82
C ALA A 118 5.12 13.18 -11.99
N GLU A 119 4.68 13.22 -10.73
CA GLU A 119 4.63 12.05 -9.86
C GLU A 119 3.58 11.03 -10.33
N TYR A 120 2.41 11.49 -10.79
CA TYR A 120 1.40 10.61 -11.40
C TYR A 120 1.96 9.88 -12.62
N PHE A 121 2.59 10.60 -13.56
CA PHE A 121 3.17 9.97 -14.75
C PHE A 121 4.31 9.01 -14.41
N LYS A 122 5.12 9.34 -13.39
CA LYS A 122 6.15 8.43 -12.87
C LYS A 122 5.54 7.12 -12.34
N ARG A 123 4.42 7.19 -11.62
CA ARG A 123 3.70 5.99 -11.13
C ARG A 123 3.15 5.15 -12.27
N ILE A 124 2.59 5.77 -13.31
CA ILE A 124 2.11 5.04 -14.50
C ILE A 124 3.25 4.32 -15.21
N ASP A 125 4.39 4.99 -15.42
CA ASP A 125 5.58 4.38 -16.03
C ASP A 125 6.10 3.21 -15.19
N ALA A 126 6.19 3.39 -13.87
CA ALA A 126 6.59 2.34 -12.94
C ALA A 126 5.65 1.13 -12.95
N MET A 127 4.33 1.36 -13.02
CA MET A 127 3.31 0.32 -13.12
C MET A 127 3.41 -0.44 -14.43
N ASN A 128 3.54 0.25 -15.56
CA ASN A 128 3.69 -0.38 -16.88
C ASN A 128 4.95 -1.24 -16.94
N PHE A 129 6.08 -0.71 -16.47
CA PHE A 129 7.32 -1.47 -16.37
C PHE A 129 7.13 -2.71 -15.49
N THR A 130 6.55 -2.56 -14.30
CA THR A 130 6.42 -3.67 -13.35
C THR A 130 5.52 -4.79 -13.88
N LEU A 131 4.37 -4.43 -14.46
CA LEU A 131 3.44 -5.41 -15.03
C LEU A 131 4.03 -6.15 -16.23
N ALA A 132 4.87 -5.48 -17.04
CA ALA A 132 5.55 -6.12 -18.16
C ALA A 132 6.60 -7.15 -17.73
N HIS A 133 7.11 -7.06 -16.49
CA HIS A 133 8.25 -7.84 -15.99
C HIS A 133 7.96 -8.64 -14.70
N ASP A 134 6.68 -8.90 -14.38
CA ASP A 134 6.28 -9.64 -13.17
C ASP A 134 6.46 -11.17 -13.33
N ASP A 135 6.30 -11.70 -14.55
CA ASP A 135 6.26 -13.14 -14.85
C ASP A 135 7.65 -13.78 -15.05
N GLY A 136 8.71 -13.19 -14.51
CA GLY A 136 10.09 -13.69 -14.67
C GLY A 136 10.67 -13.48 -16.08
N ASN A 137 9.94 -12.80 -16.96
CA ASN A 137 10.50 -12.16 -18.14
C ASN A 137 11.37 -11.00 -17.67
N LEU A 138 12.65 -11.27 -17.50
CA LEU A 138 13.62 -10.24 -17.18
C LEU A 138 13.63 -9.21 -18.32
N PRO A 139 13.61 -7.91 -18.02
CA PRO A 139 13.86 -6.90 -19.03
C PRO A 139 15.19 -7.17 -19.73
N ASP A 140 15.26 -6.88 -21.03
CA ASP A 140 16.54 -6.90 -21.78
C ASP A 140 17.57 -5.96 -21.13
N ASP A 141 17.11 -4.90 -20.45
CA ASP A 141 17.93 -4.03 -19.61
C ASP A 141 17.42 -3.98 -18.15
N LEU A 142 18.02 -4.83 -17.30
CA LEU A 142 17.76 -4.83 -15.86
C LEU A 142 18.16 -3.53 -15.16
N GLU A 143 18.99 -2.68 -15.78
CA GLU A 143 19.40 -1.40 -15.21
C GLU A 143 18.28 -0.35 -15.21
N GLU A 144 17.20 -0.58 -15.96
CA GLU A 144 16.00 0.26 -15.90
C GLU A 144 15.16 0.05 -14.63
N ALA A 145 15.34 -1.08 -13.95
CA ALA A 145 14.67 -1.33 -12.69
C ALA A 145 15.22 -0.43 -11.57
N ASP A 146 14.34 0.02 -10.69
CA ASP A 146 14.72 0.63 -9.41
C ASP A 146 15.00 -0.46 -8.37
N VAL A 147 14.18 -1.51 -8.36
CA VAL A 147 14.26 -2.61 -7.39
C VAL A 147 14.04 -3.96 -8.09
N ILE A 148 14.88 -4.93 -7.77
CA ILE A 148 14.73 -6.33 -8.19
C ILE A 148 14.38 -7.17 -6.97
N LEU A 149 13.22 -7.84 -6.99
CA LEU A 149 12.82 -8.74 -5.90
C LEU A 149 13.15 -10.18 -6.25
N LEU A 150 13.94 -10.81 -5.38
CA LEU A 150 14.31 -12.21 -5.46
C LEU A 150 13.57 -13.02 -4.40
N GLY A 151 13.25 -14.26 -4.69
CA GLY A 151 12.77 -15.17 -3.65
C GLY A 151 12.05 -16.39 -4.21
N VAL A 152 11.84 -17.36 -3.33
CA VAL A 152 11.11 -18.61 -3.62
C VAL A 152 9.66 -18.34 -4.01
N SER A 153 9.01 -19.30 -4.67
CA SER A 153 7.57 -19.14 -4.97
C SER A 153 6.78 -18.92 -3.68
N ARG A 154 5.84 -17.97 -3.70
CA ARG A 154 4.97 -17.55 -2.57
C ARG A 154 5.58 -16.68 -1.47
N THR A 155 6.66 -15.95 -1.77
CA THR A 155 7.19 -14.86 -0.92
C THR A 155 6.55 -13.48 -1.17
N SER A 156 5.30 -13.43 -1.65
CA SER A 156 4.56 -12.17 -1.90
C SER A 156 5.25 -11.17 -2.85
N LYS A 157 6.12 -11.62 -3.76
CA LYS A 157 6.81 -10.76 -4.75
C LYS A 157 5.85 -9.92 -5.58
N THR A 158 4.97 -10.53 -6.37
CA THR A 158 3.97 -9.86 -7.24
C THR A 158 3.14 -8.79 -6.53
N PRO A 159 2.47 -9.07 -5.39
CA PRO A 159 1.71 -8.02 -4.73
C PRO A 159 2.61 -6.90 -4.16
N THR A 160 3.85 -7.22 -3.76
CA THR A 160 4.81 -6.22 -3.27
C THR A 160 5.38 -5.36 -4.39
N SER A 161 5.73 -5.93 -5.54
CA SER A 161 6.21 -5.21 -6.72
C SER A 161 5.15 -4.22 -7.22
N ILE A 162 3.90 -4.66 -7.36
CA ILE A 162 2.78 -3.79 -7.74
C ILE A 162 2.59 -2.65 -6.72
N TYR A 163 2.68 -2.94 -5.43
CA TYR A 163 2.56 -1.90 -4.40
C TYR A 163 3.68 -0.85 -4.51
N LEU A 164 4.93 -1.28 -4.73
CA LEU A 164 6.08 -0.40 -4.95
C LEU A 164 5.94 0.42 -6.23
N ALA A 165 5.42 -0.19 -7.30
CA ALA A 165 5.14 0.48 -8.56
C ALA A 165 4.09 1.59 -8.41
N ASN A 166 3.06 1.37 -7.60
CA ASN A 166 2.09 2.40 -7.25
C ASN A 166 2.71 3.56 -6.43
N ARG A 167 3.90 3.35 -5.83
CA ARG A 167 4.73 4.40 -5.20
C ARG A 167 5.77 5.00 -6.16
N GLY A 168 5.76 4.59 -7.43
CA GLY A 168 6.60 5.14 -8.50
C GLY A 168 7.97 4.50 -8.64
N LEU A 169 8.16 3.26 -8.17
CA LEU A 169 9.40 2.50 -8.37
C LEU A 169 9.21 1.44 -9.46
N LYS A 170 10.09 1.42 -10.46
CA LYS A 170 10.16 0.34 -11.46
C LYS A 170 10.65 -0.93 -10.78
N THR A 171 9.81 -1.96 -10.70
CA THR A 171 10.18 -3.21 -10.03
C THR A 171 10.13 -4.39 -10.98
N THR A 172 11.02 -5.36 -10.79
CA THR A 172 10.98 -6.63 -11.51
C THR A 172 11.16 -7.78 -10.53
N ASN A 173 10.49 -8.88 -10.83
CA ASN A 173 10.48 -10.07 -9.98
C ASN A 173 11.29 -11.16 -10.64
N LEU A 174 12.32 -11.64 -9.96
CA LEU A 174 13.07 -12.83 -10.39
C LEU A 174 12.77 -13.99 -9.44
N PRO A 175 12.00 -15.01 -9.88
CA PRO A 175 11.75 -16.19 -9.08
C PRO A 175 13.03 -17.01 -8.93
N LEU A 176 13.30 -17.47 -7.70
CA LEU A 176 14.36 -18.45 -7.47
C LEU A 176 13.77 -19.85 -7.61
N VAL A 177 14.35 -20.64 -8.52
CA VAL A 177 13.97 -22.03 -8.76
C VAL A 177 15.18 -22.91 -8.44
N PRO A 178 15.04 -23.97 -7.62
CA PRO A 178 16.12 -24.92 -7.35
C PRO A 178 16.77 -25.45 -8.62
N GLY A 179 18.11 -25.46 -8.66
CA GLY A 179 18.88 -25.98 -9.78
C GLY A 179 18.97 -25.07 -11.00
N VAL A 180 18.21 -23.96 -11.05
CA VAL A 180 18.28 -22.98 -12.13
C VAL A 180 19.30 -21.89 -11.76
N PRO A 181 20.35 -21.67 -12.56
CA PRO A 181 21.33 -20.61 -12.29
C PRO A 181 20.69 -19.23 -12.47
N LEU A 182 21.27 -18.24 -11.80
CA LEU A 182 20.86 -16.85 -11.99
C LEU A 182 21.24 -16.37 -13.41
N PRO A 183 20.43 -15.49 -14.01
CA PRO A 183 20.79 -14.83 -15.26
C PRO A 183 22.08 -14.03 -15.11
N PRO A 184 23.06 -14.15 -16.03
CA PRO A 184 24.30 -13.36 -15.98
C PRO A 184 24.06 -11.85 -15.94
N ALA A 185 22.97 -11.38 -16.57
CA ALA A 185 22.57 -9.98 -16.57
C ALA A 185 22.37 -9.44 -15.13
N LEU A 186 21.86 -10.25 -14.21
CA LEU A 186 21.65 -9.86 -12.81
C LEU A 186 22.97 -9.63 -12.08
N GLU A 187 24.00 -10.43 -12.37
CA GLU A 187 25.33 -10.26 -11.78
C GLU A 187 26.05 -9.04 -12.33
N ALA A 188 25.74 -8.65 -13.57
CA ALA A 188 26.29 -7.45 -14.21
C ALA A 188 25.61 -6.15 -13.74
N THR A 189 24.39 -6.24 -13.21
CA THR A 189 23.57 -5.10 -12.86
C THR A 189 24.12 -4.34 -11.65
N ARG A 190 24.17 -3.00 -11.71
CA ARG A 190 24.74 -2.16 -10.64
C ARG A 190 23.78 -1.14 -10.05
N ARG A 191 22.82 -0.61 -10.82
CA ARG A 191 21.95 0.49 -10.38
C ARG A 191 20.78 0.05 -9.50
N PRO A 192 19.93 -0.94 -9.86
CA PRO A 192 18.83 -1.36 -9.03
C PRO A 192 19.29 -1.87 -7.68
N LEU A 193 18.42 -1.67 -6.69
CA LEU A 193 18.51 -2.37 -5.43
C LEU A 193 18.00 -3.81 -5.60
N ILE A 194 18.85 -4.80 -5.33
CA ILE A 194 18.44 -6.21 -5.30
C ILE A 194 18.04 -6.58 -3.88
N VAL A 195 16.83 -7.10 -3.68
CA VAL A 195 16.30 -7.50 -2.36
C VAL A 195 15.84 -8.95 -2.35
N GLY A 196 16.34 -9.73 -1.40
CA GLY A 196 15.92 -11.12 -1.17
C GLY A 196 14.73 -11.21 -0.22
N LEU A 197 13.59 -11.70 -0.68
CA LEU A 197 12.42 -12.01 0.14
C LEU A 197 12.42 -13.49 0.52
N PHE A 198 12.23 -13.79 1.81
CA PHE A 198 12.05 -15.14 2.31
C PHE A 198 10.92 -15.22 3.34
N ALA A 199 10.36 -16.40 3.53
CA ALA A 199 9.37 -16.68 4.57
C ALA A 199 9.66 -18.04 5.20
N SER A 200 9.00 -18.35 6.32
CA SER A 200 9.16 -19.64 6.97
C SER A 200 8.66 -20.80 6.08
N PRO A 201 9.27 -22.00 6.17
CA PRO A 201 8.83 -23.16 5.40
C PRO A 201 7.35 -23.48 5.60
N GLU A 202 6.86 -23.40 6.84
CA GLU A 202 5.47 -23.67 7.19
C GLU A 202 4.53 -22.71 6.48
N ARG A 203 4.89 -21.42 6.41
CA ARG A 203 4.10 -20.40 5.73
C ARG A 203 4.05 -20.65 4.22
N ILE A 204 5.19 -20.98 3.61
CA ILE A 204 5.26 -21.27 2.18
C ILE A 204 4.43 -22.50 1.83
N VAL A 205 4.57 -23.60 2.58
CA VAL A 205 3.78 -24.83 2.39
C VAL A 205 2.29 -24.53 2.49
N GLN A 206 1.86 -23.80 3.53
CA GLN A 206 0.46 -23.42 3.70
C GLN A 206 -0.09 -22.66 2.48
N ILE A 207 0.65 -21.66 1.96
CA ILE A 207 0.21 -20.88 0.80
C ILE A 207 0.20 -21.74 -0.47
N ARG A 208 1.20 -22.61 -0.66
CA ARG A 208 1.29 -23.50 -1.82
C ARG A 208 0.14 -24.53 -1.82
N GLN A 209 -0.19 -25.11 -0.67
CA GLN A 209 -1.35 -26.01 -0.51
C GLN A 209 -2.65 -25.30 -0.89
N ASN A 210 -2.91 -24.10 -0.34
CA ASN A 210 -4.10 -23.32 -0.67
C ASN A 210 -4.20 -23.01 -2.17
N ARG A 211 -3.06 -22.76 -2.83
CA ARG A 211 -3.03 -22.54 -4.28
C ARG A 211 -3.39 -23.80 -5.07
N LEU A 212 -2.84 -24.97 -4.70
CA LEU A 212 -3.15 -26.23 -5.39
C LEU A 212 -4.64 -26.54 -5.30
N LEU A 213 -5.21 -26.39 -4.10
CA LEU A 213 -6.65 -26.54 -3.87
C LEU A 213 -7.47 -25.61 -4.77
N SER A 214 -7.06 -24.34 -4.91
CA SER A 214 -7.78 -23.38 -5.77
C SER A 214 -7.69 -23.67 -7.28
N LEU A 215 -6.71 -24.49 -7.70
CA LEU A 215 -6.47 -24.82 -9.11
C LEU A 215 -7.00 -26.21 -9.50
N ASN A 216 -7.62 -26.96 -8.57
CA ASN A 216 -7.99 -28.36 -8.77
C ASN A 216 -6.82 -29.22 -9.30
N ALA A 217 -5.59 -28.88 -8.92
CA ALA A 217 -4.39 -29.60 -9.32
C ALA A 217 -4.05 -30.67 -8.28
N ASP A 218 -3.57 -31.83 -8.73
CA ASP A 218 -3.09 -32.89 -7.84
C ASP A 218 -1.95 -32.40 -6.93
N GLU A 219 -1.85 -32.98 -5.74
CA GLU A 219 -0.77 -32.70 -4.80
C GLU A 219 0.58 -33.09 -5.41
N SER A 220 1.29 -32.14 -6.01
CA SER A 220 2.70 -32.35 -6.35
C SER A 220 3.51 -32.43 -5.06
N THR A 221 3.93 -33.65 -4.68
CA THR A 221 4.54 -33.95 -3.38
C THR A 221 5.70 -33.02 -3.04
N LEU A 222 6.63 -32.78 -3.97
CA LEU A 222 7.81 -31.92 -3.74
C LEU A 222 7.51 -30.42 -3.60
N TYR A 223 6.44 -29.90 -4.19
CA TYR A 223 6.13 -28.46 -4.14
C TYR A 223 5.61 -28.03 -2.77
N VAL A 224 4.95 -28.95 -2.05
CA VAL A 224 4.41 -28.77 -0.71
C VAL A 224 5.15 -29.58 0.36
N ASP A 225 6.17 -30.35 -0.03
CA ASP A 225 7.02 -31.07 0.90
C ASP A 225 7.82 -30.09 1.78
N ARG A 226 7.79 -30.32 3.09
CA ARG A 226 8.38 -29.39 4.06
C ARG A 226 9.90 -29.38 3.98
N GLU A 227 10.54 -30.51 3.75
CA GLU A 227 12.00 -30.60 3.68
C GLU A 227 12.50 -29.94 2.39
N ALA A 228 11.88 -30.24 1.25
CA ALA A 228 12.21 -29.61 -0.03
C ALA A 228 12.04 -28.09 0.00
N VAL A 229 10.96 -27.59 0.62
CA VAL A 229 10.73 -26.15 0.79
C VAL A 229 11.75 -25.52 1.74
N ALA A 230 12.12 -26.21 2.83
CA ALA A 230 13.16 -25.73 3.75
C ALA A 230 14.53 -25.64 3.07
N ASP A 231 14.86 -26.60 2.21
CA ASP A 231 16.08 -26.59 1.40
C ASP A 231 16.09 -25.46 0.38
N GLU A 232 14.97 -25.21 -0.31
CA GLU A 232 14.79 -24.09 -1.25
C GLU A 232 15.04 -22.75 -0.54
N ILE A 233 14.43 -22.55 0.64
CA ILE A 233 14.61 -21.35 1.47
C ILE A 233 16.07 -21.22 1.92
N THR A 234 16.67 -22.31 2.39
CA THR A 234 18.07 -22.31 2.85
C THR A 234 19.04 -21.95 1.72
N ALA A 235 18.84 -22.50 0.52
CA ALA A 235 19.61 -22.16 -0.67
C ALA A 235 19.47 -20.68 -1.03
N SER A 236 18.24 -20.13 -1.01
CA SER A 236 18.00 -18.70 -1.29
C SER A 236 18.73 -17.78 -0.29
N ARG A 237 18.70 -18.09 1.01
CA ARG A 237 19.39 -17.29 2.03
C ARG A 237 20.90 -17.32 1.88
N ARG A 238 21.47 -18.48 1.53
CA ARG A 238 22.91 -18.60 1.23
C ARG A 238 23.29 -17.75 0.01
N LEU A 239 22.47 -17.77 -1.04
CA LEU A 239 22.65 -16.95 -2.24
C LEU A 239 22.65 -15.45 -1.90
N PHE A 240 21.68 -14.98 -1.12
CA PHE A 240 21.59 -13.58 -0.71
C PHE A 240 22.81 -13.14 0.11
N THR A 241 23.22 -13.98 1.07
CA THR A 241 24.39 -13.72 1.92
C THR A 241 25.67 -13.63 1.10
N ARG A 242 25.88 -14.55 0.16
CA ARG A 242 27.06 -14.59 -0.70
C ARG A 242 27.21 -13.31 -1.53
N ASN A 243 26.10 -12.78 -2.04
CA ASN A 243 26.08 -11.56 -2.86
C ASN A 243 25.90 -10.26 -2.04
N ARG A 244 25.79 -10.36 -0.71
CA ARG A 244 25.53 -9.23 0.20
C ARG A 244 24.27 -8.44 -0.16
N TRP A 245 23.25 -9.13 -0.67
CA TRP A 245 21.96 -8.51 -0.94
C TRP A 245 21.15 -8.42 0.36
N PRO A 246 20.51 -7.28 0.65
CA PRO A 246 19.62 -7.16 1.80
C PRO A 246 18.47 -8.15 1.69
N THR A 247 18.05 -8.67 2.84
CA THR A 247 16.98 -9.67 2.92
C THR A 247 15.86 -9.22 3.83
N ILE A 248 14.62 -9.56 3.48
CA ILE A 248 13.42 -9.27 4.27
C ILE A 248 12.65 -10.56 4.53
N ASP A 249 12.37 -10.81 5.81
CA ASP A 249 11.45 -11.87 6.25
C ASP A 249 10.00 -11.39 6.12
N VAL A 250 9.25 -12.03 5.22
CA VAL A 250 7.84 -11.70 4.93
C VAL A 250 6.85 -12.64 5.63
N THR A 251 7.30 -13.52 6.53
CA THR A 251 6.46 -14.57 7.16
C THR A 251 5.19 -14.02 7.82
N ARG A 252 5.29 -12.88 8.50
CA ARG A 252 4.19 -12.22 9.23
C ARG A 252 4.05 -10.75 8.89
N ARG A 253 4.61 -10.30 7.76
CA ARG A 253 4.53 -8.91 7.32
C ARG A 253 3.39 -8.74 6.33
N SER A 254 2.74 -7.59 6.38
CA SER A 254 1.84 -7.16 5.32
C SER A 254 2.64 -6.75 4.07
N ILE A 255 1.94 -6.56 2.96
CA ILE A 255 2.53 -6.05 1.71
C ILE A 255 3.06 -4.63 1.94
N GLU A 256 2.31 -3.81 2.67
CA GLU A 256 2.67 -2.43 3.05
C GLU A 256 3.92 -2.38 3.92
N GLU A 257 4.02 -3.24 4.95
CA GLU A 257 5.20 -3.31 5.82
C GLU A 257 6.44 -3.80 5.07
N THR A 258 6.27 -4.76 4.16
CA THR A 258 7.34 -5.25 3.29
C THR A 258 7.81 -4.16 2.33
N ALA A 259 6.88 -3.47 1.69
CA ALA A 259 7.19 -2.37 0.79
C ALA A 259 7.85 -1.18 1.52
N ALA A 260 7.42 -0.85 2.74
CA ALA A 260 8.05 0.18 3.57
C ALA A 260 9.52 -0.14 3.84
N ALA A 261 9.83 -1.39 4.25
CA ALA A 261 11.21 -1.82 4.46
C ALA A 261 12.06 -1.77 3.17
N ILE A 262 11.48 -2.09 2.02
CA ILE A 262 12.17 -1.98 0.72
C ILE A 262 12.43 -0.52 0.36
N LEU A 263 11.46 0.38 0.58
CA LEU A 263 11.61 1.81 0.31
C LEU A 263 12.73 2.43 1.16
N ASP A 264 12.86 2.03 2.42
CA ASP A 264 13.95 2.50 3.28
C ASP A 264 15.32 2.01 2.76
N LEU A 265 15.45 0.72 2.42
CA LEU A 265 16.66 0.19 1.79
C LEU A 265 16.99 0.91 0.46
N TYR A 266 15.97 1.24 -0.33
CA TYR A 266 16.13 1.92 -1.62
C TYR A 266 16.61 3.36 -1.42
N ARG A 267 16.12 4.08 -0.41
CA ARG A 267 16.63 5.41 -0.05
C ARG A 267 18.12 5.36 0.30
N ASP A 268 18.52 4.42 1.14
CA ASP A 268 19.93 4.23 1.52
C ASP A 268 20.80 3.86 0.32
N HIS A 269 20.29 2.99 -0.55
CA HIS A 269 20.96 2.60 -1.80
C HIS A 269 21.16 3.80 -2.72
N ARG A 270 20.14 4.65 -2.88
CA ARG A 270 20.18 5.87 -3.70
C ARG A 270 21.19 6.89 -3.21
N LEU A 271 21.37 7.04 -1.90
CA LEU A 271 22.35 7.96 -1.32
C LEU A 271 23.80 7.61 -1.69
N LYS A 272 24.11 6.33 -1.87
CA LYS A 272 25.45 5.87 -2.30
C LYS A 272 25.85 6.37 -3.68
N PHE A 273 24.88 6.66 -4.55
CA PHE A 273 25.12 7.19 -5.91
C PHE A 273 25.10 8.71 -5.99
N ILE A 274 24.70 9.40 -4.92
CA ILE A 274 24.70 10.87 -4.84
C ILE A 274 25.98 11.38 -4.15
N ALA A 275 26.60 10.55 -3.31
CA ALA A 275 27.82 10.87 -2.57
C ALA A 275 29.13 10.61 -3.37
N VAL A 276 29.03 10.34 -4.68
CA VAL A 276 30.14 10.17 -5.64
C VAL A 276 30.03 11.24 -6.70
#